data_AF-A0A2N6M247-F1
#
_entry.id   AF-A0A2N6M247-F1
#
_cell.length_a   1.000
_cell.length_b   1.000
_cell.length_c   1.000
_cell.angle_alpha   90.00
_cell.angle_beta   90.00
_cell.angle_gamma   90.00
#
_symmetry.space_group_name_H-M   'P 1'
#
loop_
_entity.id
_entity.type
_entity.pdbx_description
1 polymer ?
#
loop_
_entity_poly.entity_id
_entity_poly.type
_entity_poly.pdbx_seq_one_letter_code
_entity_poly.pdbx_strand_id
1 'polypeptide(L)'
;MPVSYAQKPLLGKLTLTSQLSAETGLHIGGGGENLDIGGLDKPVIRDPLTKYPYLPGSSIKGKLRSTLERLLNKPLNRTGGSGTWRYESDDLKDGFTEVEAGRFIAYEGANTCQISRLFGSTGGSKFWMPIETAREEGLYEENKNNPTSTIQNQNCIRINRGRNAPARLIIRDCHLVPESAEKLKQVDTGLYMTEWKFENGIDRVTAAANPRQLERVPAGSKFQFELVYTVENKDQAIEDLQNIAIALAILEDDALGGHGSRGYGKVRFQNFQFSYRSLAQYRQITSTPPGTSGLQPLETIPNTQALLDNFGNLSEYVNRLLPGD
;
A
#
# COMPACT_ATOMS: atom_id res chain seq x y z
N MET A 1 5.13 26.33 -2.26
CA MET A 1 5.26 25.14 -1.38
C MET A 1 6.74 25.05 -1.05
N PRO A 2 7.15 24.85 0.22
CA PRO A 2 8.52 24.42 0.46
C PRO A 2 8.73 23.11 -0.30
N VAL A 3 9.73 23.07 -1.16
CA VAL A 3 10.06 21.91 -1.98
C VAL A 3 11.52 21.59 -1.75
N SER A 4 11.86 20.31 -1.66
CA SER A 4 13.26 19.92 -1.85
C SER A 4 13.66 20.39 -3.26
N TYR A 5 14.70 21.22 -3.34
CA TYR A 5 15.25 21.64 -4.63
C TYR A 5 16.08 20.53 -5.29
N ALA A 6 16.50 19.53 -4.52
CA ALA A 6 17.18 18.34 -5.02
C ALA A 6 16.17 17.23 -5.36
N GLN A 7 16.34 16.63 -6.54
CA GLN A 7 15.59 15.45 -6.95
C GLN A 7 16.17 14.18 -6.31
N LYS A 8 15.30 13.22 -5.98
CA LYS A 8 15.72 11.88 -5.54
C LYS A 8 16.24 11.10 -6.75
N PRO A 9 17.40 10.43 -6.66
CA PRO A 9 17.93 9.66 -7.77
C PRO A 9 16.98 8.48 -8.07
N LEU A 10 16.83 8.16 -9.35
CA LEU A 10 16.18 6.94 -9.80
C LEU A 10 17.29 5.95 -10.17
N LEU A 11 17.42 4.81 -9.48
CA LEU A 11 18.43 3.80 -9.81
C LEU A 11 17.86 2.71 -10.73
N GLY A 12 16.57 2.41 -10.57
CA GLY A 12 15.85 1.42 -11.36
C GLY A 12 14.48 1.12 -10.81
N LYS A 13 13.83 0.09 -11.38
CA LYS A 13 12.53 -0.42 -10.94
C LYS A 13 12.56 -1.93 -10.69
N LEU A 14 12.26 -2.25 -9.44
CA LEU A 14 11.72 -3.51 -8.90
C LEU A 14 10.37 -3.88 -9.49
N THR A 15 10.17 -4.98 -10.21
CA THR A 15 8.81 -5.50 -10.48
C THR A 15 8.66 -6.90 -9.90
N LEU A 16 7.62 -7.10 -9.10
CA LEU A 16 7.16 -8.37 -8.56
C LEU A 16 5.78 -8.66 -9.14
N THR A 17 5.63 -9.80 -9.80
CA THR A 17 4.32 -10.33 -10.22
C THR A 17 4.03 -11.64 -9.50
N SER A 18 2.76 -11.93 -9.28
CA SER A 18 2.31 -13.22 -8.72
C SER A 18 0.86 -13.49 -9.10
N GLN A 19 0.40 -14.72 -8.90
CA GLN A 19 -1.01 -15.06 -8.90
C GLN A 19 -1.57 -14.94 -7.48
N LEU A 20 -2.62 -14.15 -7.31
CA LEU A 20 -3.34 -13.98 -6.04
C LEU A 20 -4.62 -14.80 -6.06
N SER A 21 -4.73 -15.84 -5.23
CA SER A 21 -5.96 -16.62 -5.04
C SER A 21 -6.77 -16.13 -3.84
N ALA A 22 -8.10 -16.10 -4.00
CA ALA A 22 -9.03 -15.91 -2.91
C ALA A 22 -9.37 -17.29 -2.30
N GLU A 23 -8.78 -17.64 -1.17
CA GLU A 23 -9.02 -18.92 -0.48
C GLU A 23 -10.41 -18.96 0.18
N THR A 24 -11.00 -17.79 0.44
CA THR A 24 -12.38 -17.60 0.89
C THR A 24 -13.04 -16.52 0.04
N GLY A 25 -14.37 -16.40 0.13
CA GLY A 25 -15.08 -15.35 -0.59
C GLY A 25 -14.57 -13.95 -0.22
N LEU A 26 -14.37 -13.09 -1.22
CA LEU A 26 -13.70 -11.81 -1.08
C LEU A 26 -14.66 -10.66 -1.41
N HIS A 27 -14.73 -9.66 -0.54
CA HIS A 27 -15.57 -8.48 -0.75
C HIS A 27 -14.72 -7.21 -0.73
N ILE A 28 -14.62 -6.52 -1.87
CA ILE A 28 -14.12 -5.15 -1.96
C ILE A 28 -15.26 -4.29 -2.51
N GLY A 29 -15.90 -3.55 -1.62
CA GLY A 29 -17.02 -2.67 -1.97
C GLY A 29 -16.56 -1.40 -2.68
N GLY A 30 -17.32 -0.96 -3.67
CA GLY A 30 -17.21 0.41 -4.19
C GLY A 30 -17.75 1.42 -3.18
N GLY A 31 -17.05 2.52 -2.96
CA GLY A 31 -17.56 3.62 -2.13
C GLY A 31 -18.70 4.33 -2.86
N GLY A 32 -19.93 4.23 -2.34
CA GLY A 32 -21.06 4.97 -2.88
C GLY A 32 -22.39 4.34 -2.48
N GLU A 33 -23.23 5.11 -1.80
CA GLU A 33 -24.66 4.87 -1.64
C GLU A 33 -25.37 5.03 -3.00
N ASN A 34 -25.13 4.12 -3.94
CA ASN A 34 -26.11 3.92 -5.01
C ASN A 34 -27.17 2.98 -4.45
N LEU A 35 -28.11 3.56 -3.70
CA LEU A 35 -29.42 2.96 -3.47
C LEU A 35 -30.14 2.88 -4.82
N ASP A 36 -29.74 1.91 -5.64
CA ASP A 36 -30.64 1.42 -6.67
C ASP A 36 -31.89 0.91 -5.94
N ILE A 37 -33.07 1.32 -6.37
CA ILE A 37 -34.33 0.89 -5.76
C ILE A 37 -34.44 -0.64 -5.97
N GLY A 38 -34.19 -1.41 -4.91
CA GLY A 38 -34.09 -2.88 -4.95
C GLY A 38 -32.68 -3.44 -5.22
N GLY A 39 -31.64 -2.61 -5.17
CA GLY A 39 -30.24 -2.98 -5.40
C GLY A 39 -29.47 -3.44 -4.16
N LEU A 40 -28.27 -3.96 -4.40
CA LEU A 40 -27.32 -4.46 -3.41
C LEU A 40 -26.79 -3.34 -2.48
N ASP A 41 -26.88 -3.53 -1.16
CA ASP A 41 -26.37 -2.57 -0.17
C ASP A 41 -24.88 -2.24 -0.34
N LYS A 42 -24.08 -3.21 -0.84
CA LYS A 42 -22.64 -3.08 -1.07
C LYS A 42 -22.19 -3.94 -2.25
N PRO A 43 -22.22 -3.43 -3.49
CA PRO A 43 -21.75 -4.19 -4.63
C PRO A 43 -20.23 -4.28 -4.63
N VAL A 44 -19.72 -5.41 -5.12
CA VAL A 44 -18.30 -5.61 -5.44
C VAL A 44 -17.90 -4.69 -6.58
N ILE A 45 -16.73 -4.06 -6.44
CA ILE A 45 -16.20 -3.17 -7.47
C ILE A 45 -15.87 -3.94 -8.76
N ARG A 46 -16.19 -3.33 -9.90
CA ARG A 46 -16.05 -3.93 -11.23
C ARG A 46 -15.35 -3.00 -12.18
N ASP A 47 -14.61 -3.59 -13.11
CA ASP A 47 -14.02 -2.88 -14.23
C ASP A 47 -15.15 -2.35 -15.14
N PRO A 48 -15.18 -1.06 -15.47
CA PRO A 48 -16.27 -0.47 -16.25
C PRO A 48 -16.34 -0.99 -17.69
N LEU A 49 -15.24 -1.48 -18.27
CA LEU A 49 -15.15 -2.01 -19.62
C LEU A 49 -15.57 -3.47 -19.67
N THR A 50 -14.96 -4.32 -18.82
CA THR A 50 -15.19 -5.77 -18.86
C THR A 50 -16.36 -6.22 -17.99
N LYS A 51 -16.77 -5.40 -17.02
CA LYS A 51 -17.72 -5.70 -15.93
C LYS A 51 -17.21 -6.76 -14.95
N TYR A 52 -15.96 -7.18 -15.06
CA TYR A 52 -15.39 -8.22 -14.19
C TYR A 52 -15.04 -7.63 -12.83
N PRO A 53 -15.20 -8.40 -11.74
CA PRO A 53 -14.70 -7.97 -10.44
C PRO A 53 -13.18 -7.87 -10.51
N TYR A 54 -12.62 -6.87 -9.84
CA TYR A 54 -11.18 -6.66 -9.74
C TYR A 54 -10.81 -6.17 -8.34
N LEU A 55 -9.54 -6.28 -7.98
CA LEU A 55 -9.04 -5.79 -6.69
C LEU A 55 -8.26 -4.50 -6.92
N PRO A 56 -8.72 -3.34 -6.41
CA PRO A 56 -8.01 -2.08 -6.57
C PRO A 56 -6.64 -2.14 -5.89
N GLY A 57 -5.60 -1.69 -6.60
CA GLY A 57 -4.25 -1.61 -6.07
C GLY A 57 -4.15 -0.70 -4.85
N SER A 58 -5.02 0.32 -4.76
CA SER A 58 -5.16 1.17 -3.59
C SER A 58 -5.66 0.42 -2.35
N SER A 59 -6.55 -0.56 -2.50
CA SER A 59 -7.07 -1.37 -1.39
C SER A 59 -5.98 -2.28 -0.83
N ILE A 60 -5.22 -2.95 -1.72
CA ILE A 60 -4.09 -3.80 -1.31
C ILE A 60 -2.98 -2.93 -0.69
N LYS A 61 -2.61 -1.82 -1.34
CA LYS A 61 -1.60 -0.89 -0.82
C LYS A 61 -1.96 -0.32 0.54
N GLY A 62 -3.22 0.07 0.75
CA GLY A 62 -3.72 0.55 2.03
C GLY A 62 -3.66 -0.53 3.12
N LYS A 63 -4.02 -1.78 2.78
CA LYS A 63 -3.92 -2.90 3.71
C LYS A 63 -2.48 -3.20 4.11
N LEU A 64 -1.55 -3.27 3.15
CA LEU A 64 -0.12 -3.45 3.43
C LEU A 64 0.45 -2.31 4.28
N ARG A 65 0.07 -1.05 3.98
CA ARG A 65 0.47 0.11 4.78
C ARG A 65 -0.02 -0.02 6.23
N SER A 66 -1.30 -0.30 6.43
CA SER A 66 -1.89 -0.45 7.78
C SER A 66 -1.23 -1.59 8.56
N THR A 67 -0.94 -2.70 7.90
CA THR A 67 -0.21 -3.83 8.51
C THR A 67 1.18 -3.44 8.95
N LEU A 68 1.96 -2.77 8.09
CA LEU A 68 3.32 -2.35 8.43
C LEU A 68 3.35 -1.24 9.48
N GLU A 69 2.40 -0.29 9.45
CA GLU A 69 2.26 0.72 10.50
C GLU A 69 2.06 0.06 11.88
N ARG A 70 1.26 -1.02 11.96
CA ARG A 70 1.08 -1.80 13.19
C ARG A 70 2.32 -2.60 13.57
N LEU A 71 2.96 -3.26 12.60
CA LEU A 71 4.17 -4.06 12.82
C LEU A 71 5.32 -3.20 13.39
N LEU A 72 5.50 -2.01 12.83
CA LEU A 72 6.53 -1.05 13.25
C LEU A 72 6.07 -0.14 14.39
N ASN A 73 4.89 -0.40 14.96
CA ASN A 73 4.31 0.36 16.08
C ASN A 73 4.32 1.89 15.86
N LYS A 74 3.94 2.34 14.66
CA LYS A 74 3.92 3.77 14.33
C LYS A 74 2.73 4.46 14.99
N PRO A 75 2.92 5.69 15.52
CA PRO A 75 1.83 6.40 16.17
C PRO A 75 0.82 6.94 15.15
N LEU A 76 -0.44 7.07 15.55
CA LEU A 76 -1.44 7.74 14.74
C LEU A 76 -1.40 9.23 15.04
N ASN A 77 -1.06 10.05 14.04
CA ASN A 77 -0.85 11.48 14.23
C ASN A 77 -1.62 12.35 13.22
N ARG A 78 -2.38 11.76 12.31
CA ARG A 78 -3.19 12.50 11.35
C ARG A 78 -4.53 11.82 11.09
N THR A 79 -5.59 12.62 11.11
CA THR A 79 -6.91 12.21 10.64
C THR A 79 -6.98 12.24 9.11
N GLY A 80 -7.54 11.20 8.51
CA GLY A 80 -8.01 11.17 7.13
C GLY A 80 -9.51 11.51 7.04
N GLY A 81 -10.11 11.21 5.88
CA GLY A 81 -11.57 11.27 5.71
C GLY A 81 -12.28 10.22 6.54
N SER A 82 -13.57 10.44 6.82
CA SER A 82 -14.48 9.46 7.45
C SER A 82 -14.00 8.93 8.81
N GLY A 83 -13.35 9.77 9.62
CA GLY A 83 -12.88 9.38 10.97
C GLY A 83 -11.67 8.44 10.98
N THR A 84 -11.01 8.24 9.83
CA THR A 84 -9.81 7.41 9.75
C THR A 84 -8.61 8.10 10.36
N TRP A 85 -7.68 7.34 10.93
CA TRP A 85 -6.42 7.83 11.46
C TRP A 85 -5.26 7.08 10.82
N ARG A 86 -4.15 7.77 10.58
CA ARG A 86 -2.94 7.19 9.99
C ARG A 86 -1.67 7.85 10.54
N TYR A 87 -0.55 7.18 10.35
CA TYR A 87 0.76 7.79 10.51
C TYR A 87 1.08 8.70 9.31
N GLU A 88 1.64 9.87 9.58
CA GLU A 88 2.12 10.83 8.59
C GLU A 88 3.42 11.49 9.09
N SER A 89 4.31 11.85 8.17
CA SER A 89 5.58 12.53 8.48
C SER A 89 5.83 13.74 7.58
N ASP A 90 6.75 14.62 7.95
CA ASP A 90 7.37 15.54 6.98
C ASP A 90 8.34 14.78 6.05
N ASP A 91 8.71 15.35 4.90
CA ASP A 91 9.52 14.66 3.87
C ASP A 91 10.91 14.25 4.40
N LEU A 92 11.74 15.19 4.88
CA LEU A 92 13.17 14.88 5.06
C LEU A 92 13.60 14.67 6.51
N LYS A 93 12.95 15.33 7.47
CA LYS A 93 13.45 15.41 8.85
C LYS A 93 12.40 14.97 9.85
N ASP A 94 12.88 14.49 10.99
CA ASP A 94 12.06 14.12 12.13
C ASP A 94 11.44 15.37 12.76
N GLY A 95 10.37 15.16 13.52
CA GLY A 95 9.70 16.25 14.20
C GLY A 95 8.51 15.78 15.00
N PHE A 96 7.56 16.69 15.21
CA PHE A 96 6.37 16.47 15.99
C PHE A 96 5.13 16.92 15.24
N THR A 97 4.04 16.19 15.39
CA THR A 97 2.72 16.59 14.93
C THR A 97 1.89 17.00 16.13
N GLU A 98 1.29 18.18 16.08
CA GLU A 98 0.31 18.61 17.07
C GLU A 98 -1.09 18.09 16.68
N VAL A 99 -1.55 17.05 17.39
CA VAL A 99 -2.85 16.40 17.12
C VAL A 99 -4.00 17.14 17.79
N GLU A 100 -3.76 17.67 18.97
CA GLU A 100 -4.67 18.46 19.80
C GLU A 100 -3.84 19.60 20.42
N ALA A 101 -4.47 20.67 20.88
CA ALA A 101 -3.75 21.82 21.45
C ALA A 101 -2.81 21.37 22.58
N GLY A 102 -1.50 21.57 22.38
CA GLY A 102 -0.47 21.17 23.35
C GLY A 102 -0.15 19.67 23.40
N ARG A 103 -0.77 18.83 22.55
CA ARG A 103 -0.49 17.40 22.46
C ARG A 103 0.33 17.09 21.22
N PHE A 104 1.59 16.70 21.44
CA PHE A 104 2.57 16.46 20.40
C PHE A 104 2.92 14.98 20.28
N ILE A 105 2.99 14.49 19.05
CA ILE A 105 3.38 13.12 18.71
C ILE A 105 4.63 13.18 17.83
N ALA A 106 5.70 12.52 18.26
CA ALA A 106 6.92 12.42 17.47
C ALA A 106 6.69 11.61 16.18
N TYR A 107 7.35 12.00 15.10
CA TYR A 107 7.40 11.25 13.86
C TYR A 107 8.84 11.23 13.31
N GLU A 108 9.14 10.17 12.55
CA GLU A 108 10.34 10.04 11.74
C GLU A 108 10.10 10.64 10.35
N GLY A 109 11.04 11.42 9.84
CA GLY A 109 10.99 12.01 8.50
C GLY A 109 10.86 10.96 7.41
N ALA A 110 10.19 11.29 6.31
CA ALA A 110 9.92 10.34 5.23
C ALA A 110 11.17 9.83 4.51
N ASN A 111 12.33 10.48 4.67
CA ASN A 111 13.59 10.00 4.10
C ASN A 111 14.12 8.76 4.84
N THR A 112 13.89 8.66 6.14
CA THR A 112 14.37 7.56 7.00
C THR A 112 13.25 6.59 7.36
N CYS A 113 12.03 7.10 7.55
CA CYS A 113 10.87 6.34 7.96
C CYS A 113 10.51 5.25 6.93
N GLN A 114 10.57 3.99 7.37
CA GLN A 114 10.27 2.81 6.55
C GLN A 114 8.84 2.82 5.97
N ILE A 115 7.86 3.44 6.67
CA ILE A 115 6.49 3.57 6.15
C ILE A 115 6.42 4.67 5.09
N SER A 116 6.85 5.88 5.45
CA SER A 116 6.64 7.04 4.58
C SER A 116 7.47 7.00 3.31
N ARG A 117 8.70 6.44 3.33
CA ARG A 117 9.49 6.26 2.09
C ARG A 117 8.87 5.24 1.15
N LEU A 118 8.28 4.17 1.70
CA LEU A 118 7.69 3.10 0.91
C LEU A 118 6.31 3.49 0.36
N PHE A 119 5.42 4.01 1.21
CA PHE A 119 4.02 4.29 0.87
C PHE A 119 3.73 5.74 0.50
N GLY A 120 4.68 6.64 0.70
CA GLY A 120 4.55 8.08 0.49
C GLY A 120 3.98 8.81 1.71
N SER A 121 4.34 10.09 1.82
CA SER A 121 3.78 11.05 2.77
C SER A 121 3.19 12.25 2.02
N THR A 122 2.02 12.70 2.46
CA THR A 122 1.31 13.82 1.80
C THR A 122 1.56 15.18 2.43
N GLY A 123 2.51 15.28 3.38
CA GLY A 123 2.77 16.52 4.10
C GLY A 123 1.57 16.96 4.95
N GLY A 124 1.81 17.37 6.18
CA GLY A 124 0.76 17.78 7.12
C GLY A 124 0.63 19.29 7.23
N SER A 125 -0.38 19.71 7.99
CA SER A 125 -0.32 20.97 8.73
C SER A 125 0.00 20.63 10.20
N LYS A 126 0.40 21.63 10.98
CA LYS A 126 0.74 21.46 12.41
C LYS A 126 1.92 20.52 12.67
N PHE A 127 2.86 20.46 11.73
CA PHE A 127 4.17 19.89 12.02
C PHE A 127 5.02 20.90 12.76
N TRP A 128 5.87 20.40 13.63
CA TRP A 128 6.82 21.14 14.43
C TRP A 128 8.17 20.45 14.28
N MET A 129 9.23 21.23 14.23
CA MET A 129 10.60 20.70 14.20
C MET A 129 11.52 21.65 14.96
N PRO A 130 12.69 21.18 15.42
CA PRO A 130 13.69 22.04 16.04
C PRO A 130 14.02 23.25 15.16
N ILE A 131 14.19 24.43 15.77
CA ILE A 131 14.50 25.67 15.04
C ILE A 131 15.76 25.51 14.19
N GLU A 132 16.80 24.85 14.72
CA GLU A 132 18.04 24.63 13.97
C GLU A 132 17.80 23.76 12.73
N THR A 133 17.04 22.68 12.85
CA THR A 133 16.63 21.85 11.70
C THR A 133 15.81 22.64 10.70
N ALA A 134 14.90 23.51 11.16
CA ALA A 134 14.12 24.36 10.27
C ALA A 134 15.02 25.37 9.52
N ARG A 135 16.09 25.88 10.13
CA ARG A 135 17.06 26.76 9.46
C ARG A 135 17.88 26.01 8.41
N GLU A 136 18.40 24.84 8.75
CA GLU A 136 19.16 23.97 7.83
C GLU A 136 18.34 23.62 6.59
N GLU A 137 17.04 23.35 6.77
CA GLU A 137 16.12 22.97 5.69
C GLU A 137 15.52 24.18 4.95
N GLY A 138 15.88 25.41 5.33
CA GLY A 138 15.35 26.64 4.73
C GLY A 138 13.84 26.85 4.98
N LEU A 139 13.32 26.28 6.06
CA LEU A 139 11.91 26.36 6.49
C LEU A 139 11.68 27.43 7.57
N TYR A 140 12.76 28.03 8.08
CA TYR A 140 12.73 29.13 9.03
C TYR A 140 12.86 30.48 8.30
N GLU A 141 11.90 31.37 8.53
CA GLU A 141 11.97 32.76 8.05
C GLU A 141 11.86 33.69 9.26
N GLU A 142 12.91 34.48 9.53
CA GLU A 142 13.01 35.37 10.71
C GLU A 142 11.83 36.36 10.84
N ASN A 143 11.22 36.75 9.72
CA ASN A 143 10.13 37.73 9.67
C ASN A 143 8.72 37.11 9.61
N LYS A 144 8.60 35.78 9.68
CA LYS A 144 7.30 35.10 9.80
C LYS A 144 7.04 34.76 11.26
N ASN A 145 5.98 35.33 11.84
CA ASN A 145 5.47 35.02 13.18
C ASN A 145 4.87 33.60 13.28
N ASN A 146 5.66 32.58 12.95
CA ASN A 146 5.28 31.19 13.16
C ASN A 146 5.38 30.89 14.67
N PRO A 147 4.37 30.21 15.26
CA PRO A 147 4.43 29.83 16.66
C PRO A 147 5.66 29.00 16.99
N THR A 148 6.27 29.30 18.14
CA THR A 148 7.34 28.52 18.74
C THR A 148 6.87 27.90 20.05
N SER A 149 7.41 26.74 20.40
CA SER A 149 7.10 26.06 21.66
C SER A 149 8.24 25.13 22.05
N THR A 150 8.39 24.85 23.34
CA THR A 150 9.32 23.83 23.83
C THR A 150 8.61 22.48 23.86
N ILE A 151 9.03 21.58 22.97
CA ILE A 151 8.45 20.23 22.83
C ILE A 151 9.56 19.23 23.17
N GLN A 152 9.34 18.38 24.18
CA GLN A 152 10.33 17.38 24.61
C GLN A 152 11.76 17.95 24.80
N ASN A 153 11.87 19.10 25.49
CA ASN A 153 13.13 19.83 25.74
C ASN A 153 13.81 20.41 24.48
N GLN A 154 13.12 20.50 23.35
CA GLN A 154 13.61 21.11 22.12
C GLN A 154 12.82 22.38 21.81
N ASN A 155 13.52 23.45 21.44
CA ASN A 155 12.88 24.68 20.96
C ASN A 155 12.44 24.47 19.51
N CYS A 156 11.14 24.30 19.33
CA CYS A 156 10.55 23.97 18.04
C CYS A 156 9.77 25.14 17.45
N ILE A 157 9.68 25.14 16.12
CA ILE A 157 8.85 26.05 15.34
C ILE A 157 7.81 25.28 14.56
N ARG A 158 6.61 25.85 14.45
CA ARG A 158 5.55 25.27 13.63
C ARG A 158 5.81 25.50 12.14
N ILE A 159 5.80 24.42 11.37
CA ILE A 159 5.84 24.43 9.92
C ILE A 159 4.41 24.48 9.38
N ASN A 160 4.08 25.57 8.69
CA ASN A 160 2.70 25.82 8.22
C ASN A 160 2.22 24.78 7.20
N ARG A 161 3.14 24.22 6.41
CA ARG A 161 2.84 23.16 5.44
C ARG A 161 4.05 22.25 5.29
N GLY A 162 3.89 20.99 5.71
CA GLY A 162 4.89 19.95 5.49
C GLY A 162 5.09 19.65 4.00
N ARG A 163 6.23 19.02 3.71
CA ARG A 163 6.65 18.61 2.37
C ARG A 163 6.07 17.25 2.03
N ASN A 164 5.83 17.02 0.74
CA ASN A 164 5.32 15.75 0.23
C ASN A 164 6.47 14.83 -0.12
N ALA A 165 6.36 13.56 0.25
CA ALA A 165 7.28 12.50 -0.16
C ALA A 165 6.54 11.53 -1.11
N PRO A 166 6.97 11.35 -2.37
CA PRO A 166 6.36 10.38 -3.26
C PRO A 166 6.60 8.95 -2.73
N ALA A 167 5.65 8.05 -3.02
CA ALA A 167 5.77 6.65 -2.67
C ALA A 167 6.74 5.93 -3.61
N ARG A 168 7.63 5.10 -3.06
CA ARG A 168 8.43 4.16 -3.87
C ARG A 168 7.61 2.99 -4.38
N LEU A 169 6.54 2.62 -3.66
CA LEU A 169 5.68 1.47 -3.96
C LEU A 169 4.47 1.83 -4.81
N ILE A 170 4.30 1.10 -5.90
CA ILE A 170 3.12 1.11 -6.76
C ILE A 170 2.53 -0.31 -6.74
N ILE A 171 1.23 -0.43 -6.52
CA ILE A 171 0.51 -1.69 -6.68
C ILE A 171 -0.54 -1.45 -7.76
N ARG A 172 -0.54 -2.31 -8.79
CA ARG A 172 -1.53 -2.24 -9.87
C ARG A 172 -2.84 -2.85 -9.44
N ASP A 173 -3.90 -2.45 -10.13
CA ASP A 173 -5.20 -3.11 -10.02
C ASP A 173 -5.05 -4.57 -10.46
N CYS A 174 -5.58 -5.49 -9.66
CA CYS A 174 -5.48 -6.92 -9.89
C CYS A 174 -6.74 -7.40 -10.59
N HIS A 175 -6.62 -7.72 -11.88
CA HIS A 175 -7.71 -8.26 -12.69
C HIS A 175 -7.74 -9.78 -12.63
N LEU A 176 -8.91 -10.37 -12.87
CA LEU A 176 -9.05 -11.83 -12.96
C LEU A 176 -8.12 -12.39 -14.03
N VAL A 177 -7.46 -13.51 -13.71
CA VAL A 177 -6.77 -14.29 -14.74
C VAL A 177 -7.79 -14.91 -15.71
N PRO A 178 -7.48 -15.08 -17.00
CA PRO A 178 -8.46 -15.54 -18.00
C PRO A 178 -9.17 -16.84 -17.61
N GLU A 179 -8.43 -17.84 -17.11
CA GLU A 179 -9.01 -19.10 -16.66
C GLU A 179 -10.02 -18.95 -15.51
N SER A 180 -9.80 -17.98 -14.62
CA SER A 180 -10.69 -17.71 -13.49
C SER A 180 -11.93 -16.97 -13.97
N ALA A 181 -11.78 -16.04 -14.90
CA ALA A 181 -12.91 -15.34 -15.50
C ALA A 181 -13.84 -16.31 -16.23
N GLU A 182 -13.31 -17.24 -17.04
CA GLU A 182 -14.12 -18.24 -17.73
C GLU A 182 -14.88 -19.16 -16.76
N LYS A 183 -14.23 -19.60 -15.69
CA LYS A 183 -14.90 -20.39 -14.64
C LYS A 183 -16.04 -19.60 -13.99
N LEU A 184 -15.78 -18.35 -13.61
CA LEU A 184 -16.78 -17.50 -12.93
C LEU A 184 -17.96 -17.12 -13.83
N LYS A 185 -17.79 -17.05 -15.16
CA LYS A 185 -18.91 -16.84 -16.10
C LYS A 185 -19.90 -18.00 -16.12
N GLN A 186 -19.44 -19.21 -15.82
CA GLN A 186 -20.23 -20.44 -15.91
C GLN A 186 -20.99 -20.74 -14.61
N VAL A 187 -20.67 -20.06 -13.51
CA VAL A 187 -21.34 -20.30 -12.23
C VAL A 187 -22.69 -19.60 -12.21
N ASP A 188 -23.75 -20.36 -11.98
CA ASP A 188 -25.10 -19.82 -11.77
C ASP A 188 -25.34 -19.56 -10.28
N THR A 189 -25.04 -18.33 -9.85
CA THR A 189 -25.20 -17.85 -8.46
C THR A 189 -26.30 -16.80 -8.33
N GLY A 190 -27.00 -16.50 -9.43
CA GLY A 190 -27.91 -15.36 -9.54
C GLY A 190 -27.22 -13.99 -9.67
N LEU A 191 -25.88 -13.92 -9.71
CA LEU A 191 -25.11 -12.69 -9.98
C LEU A 191 -24.00 -12.95 -11.00
N TYR A 192 -23.63 -11.92 -11.77
CA TYR A 192 -22.55 -12.06 -12.75
C TYR A 192 -21.19 -12.18 -12.05
N MET A 193 -20.54 -13.35 -12.18
CA MET A 193 -19.20 -13.70 -11.64
C MET A 193 -19.02 -13.57 -10.12
N THR A 194 -20.11 -13.37 -9.39
CA THR A 194 -20.13 -13.07 -7.95
C THR A 194 -21.19 -13.93 -7.28
N GLU A 195 -21.22 -14.01 -5.96
CA GLU A 195 -22.23 -14.77 -5.25
C GLU A 195 -22.90 -13.96 -4.14
N TRP A 196 -24.14 -14.32 -3.84
CA TRP A 196 -24.83 -13.86 -2.65
C TRP A 196 -24.33 -14.60 -1.42
N LYS A 197 -23.96 -13.84 -0.40
CA LYS A 197 -23.78 -14.37 0.95
C LYS A 197 -24.77 -13.74 1.91
N PHE A 198 -25.58 -14.60 2.50
CA PHE A 198 -26.45 -14.25 3.61
C PHE A 198 -25.65 -14.27 4.91
N GLU A 199 -25.84 -13.24 5.71
CA GLU A 199 -25.36 -13.17 7.08
C GLU A 199 -26.48 -12.75 8.01
N ASN A 200 -26.45 -13.22 9.25
CA ASN A 200 -27.46 -12.86 10.24
C ASN A 200 -26.80 -12.09 11.38
N GLY A 201 -27.30 -10.90 11.69
CA GLY A 201 -27.16 -10.36 13.04
C GLY A 201 -28.12 -11.13 13.95
N ILE A 202 -27.64 -11.61 15.10
CA ILE A 202 -28.51 -12.32 16.06
C ILE A 202 -28.63 -11.45 17.31
N ASP A 203 -29.87 -11.10 17.67
CA ASP A 203 -30.17 -10.44 18.93
C ASP A 203 -29.81 -11.38 20.10
N ARG A 204 -29.00 -10.91 21.04
CA ARG A 204 -28.45 -11.77 22.10
C ARG A 204 -29.44 -12.08 23.21
N VAL A 205 -30.58 -11.40 23.27
CA VAL A 205 -31.64 -11.60 24.26
C VAL A 205 -32.75 -12.46 23.69
N THR A 206 -33.25 -12.12 22.50
CA THR A 206 -34.40 -12.78 21.86
C THR A 206 -34.00 -13.90 20.91
N ALA A 207 -32.71 -14.04 20.58
CA ALA A 207 -32.18 -14.92 19.54
C ALA A 207 -32.76 -14.68 18.13
N ALA A 208 -33.46 -13.55 17.92
CA ALA A 208 -34.03 -13.20 16.63
C ALA A 208 -32.92 -12.91 15.60
N ALA A 209 -33.10 -13.44 14.39
CA ALA A 209 -32.19 -13.22 13.28
C ALA A 209 -32.60 -11.97 12.47
N ASN A 210 -31.63 -11.12 12.19
CA ASN A 210 -31.73 -9.98 11.28
C ASN A 210 -30.83 -10.26 10.05
N PRO A 211 -31.39 -10.86 8.99
CA PRO A 211 -30.63 -11.24 7.81
C PRO A 211 -30.21 -10.03 6.99
N ARG A 212 -28.97 -10.06 6.49
CA ARG A 212 -28.40 -9.10 5.55
C ARG A 212 -27.75 -9.83 4.38
N GLN A 213 -27.79 -9.21 3.22
CA GLN A 213 -27.25 -9.79 1.99
C GLN A 213 -26.00 -9.03 1.56
N LEU A 214 -24.95 -9.75 1.19
CA LEU A 214 -23.71 -9.19 0.69
C LEU A 214 -23.30 -9.89 -0.59
N GLU A 215 -22.90 -9.10 -1.59
CA GLU A 215 -22.22 -9.62 -2.77
C GLU A 215 -20.74 -9.85 -2.45
N ARG A 216 -20.19 -10.96 -2.93
CA ARG A 216 -18.75 -11.23 -2.85
C ARG A 216 -18.25 -12.01 -4.05
N VAL A 217 -16.96 -11.92 -4.30
CA VAL A 217 -16.28 -12.78 -5.25
C VAL A 217 -16.16 -14.19 -4.65
N PRO A 218 -16.51 -15.26 -5.38
CA PRO A 218 -16.42 -16.64 -4.90
C PRO A 218 -15.00 -17.04 -4.53
N ALA A 219 -14.89 -17.96 -3.57
CA ALA A 219 -13.63 -18.61 -3.24
C ALA A 219 -13.08 -19.39 -4.46
N GLY A 220 -11.75 -19.51 -4.55
CA GLY A 220 -11.04 -20.11 -5.67
C GLY A 220 -10.78 -19.15 -6.85
N SER A 221 -11.32 -17.92 -6.79
CA SER A 221 -11.05 -16.89 -7.79
C SER A 221 -9.57 -16.48 -7.78
N LYS A 222 -8.99 -16.28 -8.96
CA LYS A 222 -7.58 -15.94 -9.14
C LYS A 222 -7.40 -14.62 -9.88
N PHE A 223 -6.49 -13.81 -9.38
CA PHE A 223 -6.17 -12.48 -9.89
C PHE A 223 -4.68 -12.36 -10.24
N GLN A 224 -4.37 -11.55 -11.25
CA GLN A 224 -3.00 -11.18 -11.58
C GLN A 224 -2.56 -10.05 -10.64
N PHE A 225 -1.55 -10.30 -9.80
CA PHE A 225 -0.95 -9.30 -8.92
C PHE A 225 0.32 -8.72 -9.54
N GLU A 226 0.48 -7.40 -9.46
CA GLU A 226 1.69 -6.69 -9.87
C GLU A 226 2.01 -5.56 -8.89
N LEU A 227 3.26 -5.57 -8.43
CA LEU A 227 3.86 -4.57 -7.56
C LEU A 227 5.13 -4.04 -8.20
N VAL A 228 5.29 -2.73 -8.21
CA VAL A 228 6.48 -2.04 -8.69
C VAL A 228 7.11 -1.21 -7.57
N TYR A 229 8.36 -1.50 -7.25
CA TYR A 229 9.18 -0.76 -6.29
C TYR A 229 10.20 0.11 -7.02
N THR A 230 10.20 1.41 -6.74
CA THR A 230 11.16 2.37 -7.31
C THR A 230 12.40 2.43 -6.41
N VAL A 231 13.55 2.07 -6.97
CA VAL A 231 14.80 2.08 -6.22
C VAL A 231 15.40 3.49 -6.26
N GLU A 232 15.41 4.16 -5.11
CA GLU A 232 16.03 5.48 -4.93
C GLU A 232 17.34 5.40 -4.14
N ASN A 233 17.43 4.49 -3.17
CA ASN A 233 18.60 4.27 -2.33
C ASN A 233 18.83 2.76 -2.18
N LYS A 234 20.07 2.32 -2.38
CA LYS A 234 20.46 0.89 -2.38
C LYS A 234 20.27 0.25 -1.01
N ASP A 235 20.77 0.90 0.04
CA ASP A 235 20.75 0.39 1.40
C ASP A 235 19.31 0.25 1.92
N GLN A 236 18.47 1.25 1.64
CA GLN A 236 17.05 1.23 2.02
C GLN A 236 16.24 0.23 1.20
N ALA A 237 16.64 -0.07 -0.04
CA ALA A 237 15.89 -0.98 -0.91
C ALA A 237 15.80 -2.40 -0.34
N ILE A 238 16.85 -2.90 0.30
CA ILE A 238 16.84 -4.25 0.89
C ILE A 238 15.82 -4.31 2.03
N GLU A 239 15.89 -3.34 2.96
CA GLU A 239 14.96 -3.25 4.09
C GLU A 239 13.52 -3.04 3.61
N ASP A 240 13.30 -2.21 2.59
CA ASP A 240 11.99 -1.97 2.00
C ASP A 240 11.40 -3.24 1.36
N LEU A 241 12.20 -4.00 0.61
CA LEU A 241 11.77 -5.27 0.02
C LEU A 241 11.46 -6.32 1.10
N GLN A 242 12.21 -6.33 2.20
CA GLN A 242 11.97 -7.24 3.31
C GLN A 242 10.64 -6.92 3.98
N ASN A 243 10.39 -5.64 4.25
CA ASN A 243 9.13 -5.16 4.79
C ASN A 243 7.95 -5.50 3.88
N ILE A 244 8.11 -5.37 2.55
CA ILE A 244 7.07 -5.78 1.59
C ILE A 244 6.79 -7.29 1.71
N ALA A 245 7.82 -8.14 1.71
CA ALA A 245 7.65 -9.59 1.80
C ALA A 245 6.95 -10.01 3.10
N ILE A 246 7.34 -9.42 4.24
CA ILE A 246 6.71 -9.64 5.54
C ILE A 246 5.24 -9.16 5.52
N ALA A 247 4.97 -8.00 4.91
CA ALA A 247 3.61 -7.47 4.82
C ALA A 247 2.69 -8.36 3.98
N LEU A 248 3.21 -8.95 2.90
CA LEU A 248 2.48 -9.93 2.08
C LEU A 248 2.17 -11.19 2.89
N ALA A 249 3.14 -11.70 3.67
CA ALA A 249 2.93 -12.86 4.54
C ALA A 249 1.85 -12.60 5.60
N ILE A 250 1.91 -11.44 6.29
CA ILE A 250 0.88 -11.06 7.26
C ILE A 250 -0.49 -10.89 6.60
N LEU A 251 -0.53 -10.42 5.34
CA LEU A 251 -1.79 -10.32 4.60
C LEU A 251 -2.44 -11.69 4.31
N GLU A 252 -1.65 -12.75 4.10
CA GLU A 252 -2.20 -14.12 3.94
C GLU A 252 -2.81 -14.67 5.23
N ASP A 253 -2.25 -14.29 6.38
CA ASP A 253 -2.78 -14.64 7.71
C ASP A 253 -3.98 -13.78 8.14
N ASP A 254 -4.07 -12.56 7.60
CA ASP A 254 -5.15 -11.62 7.82
C ASP A 254 -6.19 -11.72 6.67
N ALA A 255 -7.05 -10.71 6.56
CA ALA A 255 -8.04 -10.60 5.50
C ALA A 255 -7.80 -9.36 4.62
N LEU A 256 -7.99 -9.56 3.31
CA LEU A 256 -8.12 -8.49 2.32
C LEU A 256 -9.60 -8.07 2.16
N GLY A 257 -9.85 -6.77 2.11
CA GLY A 257 -11.20 -6.23 1.91
C GLY A 257 -12.06 -6.23 3.17
N GLY A 258 -13.38 -6.26 2.99
CA GLY A 258 -14.37 -6.16 4.06
C GLY A 258 -14.70 -7.49 4.73
N HIS A 259 -15.23 -7.42 5.95
CA HIS A 259 -15.81 -8.57 6.69
C HIS A 259 -14.84 -9.72 7.01
N GLY A 260 -13.53 -9.44 7.11
CA GLY A 260 -12.50 -10.44 7.44
C GLY A 260 -12.78 -11.27 8.69
N SER A 261 -13.21 -10.64 9.79
CA SER A 261 -13.58 -11.33 11.04
C SER A 261 -14.77 -12.28 10.92
N ARG A 262 -15.50 -12.23 9.79
CA ARG A 262 -16.62 -13.12 9.44
C ARG A 262 -16.24 -14.17 8.40
N GLY A 263 -14.95 -14.37 8.14
CA GLY A 263 -14.41 -15.40 7.25
C GLY A 263 -14.34 -15.00 5.78
N TYR A 264 -14.17 -13.72 5.49
CA TYR A 264 -13.95 -13.21 4.13
C TYR A 264 -12.47 -12.89 3.93
N GLY A 265 -12.06 -12.87 2.66
CA GLY A 265 -10.84 -12.19 2.26
C GLY A 265 -9.54 -12.87 2.65
N LYS A 266 -9.57 -14.14 3.06
CA LYS A 266 -8.36 -14.97 3.10
C LYS A 266 -7.82 -15.11 1.68
N VAL A 267 -6.57 -14.72 1.48
CA VAL A 267 -5.89 -14.75 0.18
C VAL A 267 -4.57 -15.50 0.25
N ARG A 268 -4.03 -15.87 -0.90
CA ARG A 268 -2.71 -16.48 -1.03
C ARG A 268 -2.02 -16.03 -2.30
N PHE A 269 -0.74 -15.74 -2.20
CA PHE A 269 0.13 -15.38 -3.32
C PHE A 269 0.93 -16.61 -3.77
N GLN A 270 1.04 -16.79 -5.08
CA GLN A 270 1.70 -17.94 -5.70
C GLN A 270 2.49 -17.50 -6.92
N ASN A 271 3.52 -18.27 -7.27
CA ASN A 271 4.30 -18.09 -8.50
C ASN A 271 4.87 -16.68 -8.62
N PHE A 272 5.60 -16.26 -7.60
CA PHE A 272 6.28 -14.97 -7.61
C PHE A 272 7.36 -14.94 -8.69
N GLN A 273 7.32 -13.89 -9.51
CA GLN A 273 8.36 -13.59 -10.49
C GLN A 273 8.90 -12.20 -10.25
N PHE A 274 10.22 -12.08 -10.29
CA PHE A 274 10.93 -10.84 -10.07
C PHE A 274 11.62 -10.41 -11.34
N SER A 275 11.55 -9.12 -11.63
CA SER A 275 12.38 -8.51 -12.66
C SER A 275 12.88 -7.17 -12.17
N TYR A 276 14.07 -6.78 -12.63
CA TYR A 276 14.64 -5.50 -12.31
C TYR A 276 15.07 -4.80 -13.58
N ARG A 277 14.69 -3.53 -13.71
CA ARG A 277 15.11 -2.67 -14.82
C ARG A 277 15.98 -1.54 -14.29
N SER A 278 17.26 -1.56 -14.65
CA SER A 278 18.21 -0.49 -14.31
C SER A 278 18.02 0.74 -15.20
N LEU A 279 18.53 1.89 -14.76
CA LEU A 279 18.61 3.09 -15.61
C LEU A 279 19.33 2.84 -16.94
N ALA A 280 20.43 2.08 -16.93
CA ALA A 280 21.18 1.78 -18.13
C ALA A 280 20.31 1.03 -19.15
N GLN A 281 19.55 0.04 -18.69
CA GLN A 281 18.59 -0.67 -19.54
C GLN A 281 17.49 0.26 -20.06
N TYR A 282 16.95 1.17 -19.24
CA TYR A 282 15.99 2.17 -19.71
C TYR A 282 16.56 3.05 -20.84
N ARG A 283 17.82 3.47 -20.74
CA ARG A 283 18.50 4.25 -21.79
C ARG A 283 18.80 3.44 -23.04
N GLN A 284 18.98 2.12 -22.93
CA GLN A 284 19.25 1.24 -24.07
C GLN A 284 18.00 0.88 -24.86
N ILE A 285 16.80 0.89 -24.25
CA ILE A 285 15.52 0.59 -24.92
C ILE A 285 15.31 1.46 -26.16
N THR A 286 15.74 2.73 -26.12
CA THR A 286 15.61 3.65 -27.25
C THR A 286 16.48 3.24 -28.46
N SER A 287 17.41 2.31 -28.26
CA SER A 287 18.41 1.89 -29.25
C SER A 287 18.33 0.40 -29.59
N THR A 288 17.46 -0.38 -28.95
CA THR A 288 17.28 -1.82 -29.22
C THR A 288 16.01 -2.08 -30.04
N PRO A 289 16.01 -3.03 -30.99
CA PRO A 289 14.80 -3.40 -31.73
C PRO A 289 13.64 -3.83 -30.80
N PRO A 290 12.38 -3.51 -31.13
CA PRO A 290 11.22 -3.93 -30.34
C PRO A 290 11.25 -5.44 -30.04
N GLY A 291 11.04 -5.81 -28.78
CA GLY A 291 11.00 -7.22 -28.32
C GLY A 291 12.33 -7.80 -27.84
N THR A 292 13.46 -7.10 -27.98
CA THR A 292 14.79 -7.58 -27.52
C THR A 292 15.21 -7.09 -26.13
N SER A 293 14.50 -6.08 -25.57
CA SER A 293 14.76 -5.48 -24.25
C SER A 293 13.90 -6.08 -23.12
N GLY A 294 13.45 -7.32 -23.32
CA GLY A 294 12.68 -8.09 -22.36
C GLY A 294 13.50 -8.30 -21.07
N LEU A 295 12.89 -8.00 -19.92
CA LEU A 295 13.49 -8.37 -18.66
C LEU A 295 13.41 -9.88 -18.54
N GLN A 296 14.53 -10.53 -18.24
CA GLN A 296 14.52 -11.94 -17.86
C GLN A 296 13.94 -12.02 -16.44
N PRO A 297 12.76 -12.64 -16.25
CA PRO A 297 12.28 -12.90 -14.91
C PRO A 297 13.24 -13.87 -14.21
N LEU A 298 13.43 -13.66 -12.91
CA LEU A 298 14.10 -14.63 -12.05
C LEU A 298 13.39 -16.00 -12.06
N GLU A 299 14.07 -16.99 -11.50
CA GLU A 299 13.44 -18.27 -11.16
C GLU A 299 12.15 -18.02 -10.36
N THR A 300 11.11 -18.77 -10.71
CA THR A 300 9.80 -18.58 -10.09
C THR A 300 9.84 -19.07 -8.66
N ILE A 301 9.55 -18.18 -7.71
CA ILE A 301 9.44 -18.53 -6.30
C ILE A 301 8.00 -19.00 -6.06
N PRO A 302 7.78 -20.23 -5.55
CA PRO A 302 6.47 -20.87 -5.60
C PRO A 302 5.42 -20.20 -4.72
N ASN A 303 5.80 -19.69 -3.54
CA ASN A 303 4.87 -19.15 -2.54
C ASN A 303 5.57 -18.18 -1.58
N THR A 304 4.80 -17.58 -0.68
CA THR A 304 5.25 -16.53 0.23
C THR A 304 6.26 -17.02 1.27
N GLN A 305 6.13 -18.27 1.75
CA GLN A 305 7.13 -18.88 2.64
C GLN A 305 8.48 -19.02 1.93
N ALA A 306 8.49 -19.57 0.72
CA ALA A 306 9.70 -19.69 -0.07
C ALA A 306 10.32 -18.32 -0.41
N LEU A 307 9.49 -17.27 -0.56
CA LEU A 307 9.98 -15.90 -0.75
C LEU A 307 10.75 -15.40 0.48
N LEU A 308 10.23 -15.66 1.68
CA LEU A 308 10.90 -15.29 2.93
C LEU A 308 12.18 -16.11 3.14
N ASP A 309 12.14 -17.42 2.90
CA ASP A 309 13.29 -18.32 3.06
C ASP A 309 14.43 -17.95 2.09
N ASN A 310 14.10 -17.52 0.87
CA ASN A 310 15.06 -17.11 -0.14
C ASN A 310 15.42 -15.62 -0.06
N PHE A 311 14.95 -14.89 0.95
CA PHE A 311 15.16 -13.44 0.99
C PHE A 311 16.65 -13.05 1.06
N GLY A 312 17.49 -13.86 1.72
CA GLY A 312 18.94 -13.68 1.70
C GLY A 312 19.50 -13.70 0.26
N ASN A 313 19.20 -14.75 -0.48
CA ASN A 313 19.62 -14.90 -1.89
C ASN A 313 19.02 -13.80 -2.79
N LEU A 314 17.75 -13.44 -2.57
CA LEU A 314 17.08 -12.38 -3.31
C LEU A 314 17.75 -11.02 -3.04
N SER A 315 18.12 -10.74 -1.79
CA SER A 315 18.80 -9.49 -1.43
C SER A 315 20.20 -9.42 -2.05
N GLU A 316 20.97 -10.52 -2.05
CA GLU A 316 22.24 -10.59 -2.76
C GLU A 316 22.07 -10.37 -4.27
N TYR A 317 21.07 -11.01 -4.87
CA TYR A 317 20.78 -10.85 -6.29
C TYR A 317 20.37 -9.41 -6.64
N VAL A 318 19.44 -8.84 -5.88
CA VAL A 318 19.04 -7.44 -6.03
C VAL A 318 20.26 -6.54 -5.86
N ASN A 319 21.13 -6.80 -4.88
CA ASN A 319 22.38 -6.04 -4.70
C ASN A 319 23.33 -6.10 -5.88
N ARG A 320 23.41 -7.24 -6.60
CA ARG A 320 24.20 -7.40 -7.83
C ARG A 320 23.60 -6.64 -9.01
N LEU A 321 22.28 -6.49 -9.04
CA LEU A 321 21.55 -5.78 -10.09
C LEU A 321 21.49 -4.27 -9.88
N LEU A 322 21.43 -3.85 -8.61
CA LEU A 322 21.58 -2.44 -8.26
C LEU A 322 22.95 -1.98 -8.75
N PRO A 323 23.04 -0.80 -9.40
CA PRO A 323 24.31 -0.32 -9.92
C PRO A 323 25.37 -0.38 -8.81
N GLY A 324 26.48 -1.05 -9.09
CA GLY A 324 27.70 -0.93 -8.28
C GLY A 324 28.31 0.44 -8.51
N ASP A 325 29.05 0.93 -7.53
CA ASP A 325 29.92 2.10 -7.70
C ASP A 325 30.95 1.87 -8.82
#